data_AF-A0A3D9AK15-F1
#
_entry.id   AF-A0A3D9AK15-F1
#
_cell.length_a   1.000
_cell.length_b   1.000
_cell.length_c   1.000
_cell.angle_alpha   90.00
_cell.angle_beta   90.00
_cell.angle_gamma   90.00
#
_symmetry.space_group_name_H-M   'P 1'
#
loop_
_entity.id
_entity.type
_entity.pdbx_description
1 polymer ?
#
loop_
_entity_poly.entity_id
_entity_poly.type
_entity_poly.pdbx_seq_one_letter_code
_entity_poly.pdbx_strand_id
1 'polypeptide(L)'
;MIALLKQTAKTAWERAAKHPKKFFAYSMIFLSVSFVGSLIQGIFFPSNSLFKIKPPVLYNKSAVHQNSDVKRDKEMENIVEELKGLKLKRDRNELRKEDSLRIEYLYSQYQKLKNSGSTESN
;
A
#
# COMPACT_ATOMS: atom_id res chain seq x y z
N MET A 1 -13.85 43.55 5.58
CA MET A 1 -12.64 42.91 6.17
C MET A 1 -11.32 43.45 5.61
N ILE A 2 -11.14 43.57 4.29
CA ILE A 2 -9.84 43.99 3.68
C ILE A 2 -9.43 45.44 4.04
N ALA A 3 -10.39 46.37 4.16
CA ALA A 3 -10.10 47.76 4.52
C ALA A 3 -9.53 47.91 5.94
N LEU A 4 -9.99 47.09 6.90
CA LEU A 4 -9.50 47.08 8.27
C LEU A 4 -8.05 46.56 8.36
N LEU A 5 -7.70 45.54 7.56
CA LEU A 5 -6.30 45.08 7.44
C LEU A 5 -5.38 46.18 6.89
N LYS A 6 -5.82 46.91 5.87
CA LYS A 6 -5.02 48.00 5.29
C LYS A 6 -4.82 49.14 6.27
N GLN A 7 -5.84 49.49 7.06
CA GLN A 7 -5.76 50.57 8.06
C GLN A 7 -4.92 50.18 9.28
N THR A 8 -5.06 48.94 9.76
CA THR A 8 -4.23 48.41 10.86
C THR A 8 -2.77 48.26 10.44
N ALA A 9 -2.50 47.85 9.20
CA ALA A 9 -1.16 47.85 8.65
C ALA A 9 -0.56 49.26 8.59
N LYS A 10 -1.24 50.25 7.99
CA LYS A 10 -0.71 51.62 7.92
C LYS A 10 -0.37 52.21 9.29
N THR A 11 -1.27 52.06 10.27
CA THR A 11 -1.06 52.56 11.63
C THR A 11 0.02 51.79 12.41
N ALA A 12 0.22 50.51 12.11
CA ALA A 12 1.32 49.72 12.66
C ALA A 12 2.67 50.16 12.08
N TRP A 13 2.73 50.43 10.77
CA TRP A 13 3.94 50.92 10.09
C TRP A 13 4.33 52.32 10.59
N GLU A 14 3.38 53.23 10.77
CA GLU A 14 3.63 54.56 11.35
C GLU A 14 4.16 54.47 12.79
N ARG A 15 3.64 53.55 13.61
CA ARG A 15 4.16 53.31 14.98
C ARG A 15 5.55 52.68 14.99
N ALA A 16 5.83 51.76 14.06
CA ALA A 16 7.15 51.16 13.90
C ALA A 16 8.20 52.21 13.51
N ALA A 17 7.85 53.13 12.60
CA ALA A 17 8.71 54.23 12.19
C ALA A 17 8.98 55.23 13.32
N LYS A 18 7.99 55.51 14.18
CA LYS A 18 8.12 56.48 15.28
C LYS A 18 8.97 55.98 16.45
N HIS A 19 8.99 54.67 16.70
CA HIS A 19 9.76 54.07 17.81
C HIS A 19 10.53 52.81 17.38
N PRO A 20 11.58 52.96 16.55
CA PRO A 20 12.28 51.83 15.94
C PRO A 20 12.97 50.93 16.96
N LYS A 21 13.53 51.49 18.03
CA LYS A 21 14.21 50.72 19.10
C LYS A 21 13.25 49.79 19.85
N LYS A 22 12.03 50.25 20.14
CA LYS A 22 11.01 49.43 20.84
C LYS A 22 10.46 48.35 19.92
N PHE A 23 10.21 48.69 18.65
CA PHE A 23 9.77 47.73 17.64
C PHE A 23 10.78 46.59 17.45
N PHE A 24 12.07 46.93 17.36
CA PHE A 24 13.12 45.93 17.26
C PHE A 24 13.18 45.03 18.51
N ALA A 25 13.11 45.61 19.72
CA ALA A 25 13.10 44.85 20.95
C ALA A 25 11.93 43.85 21.03
N TYR A 26 10.69 44.27 20.72
CA TYR A 26 9.55 43.37 20.68
C TYR A 26 9.68 42.30 19.60
N SER A 27 10.19 42.65 18.42
CA SER A 27 10.43 41.71 17.33
C SER A 27 11.47 40.67 17.71
N MET A 28 12.53 41.08 18.42
CA MET A 28 13.61 40.21 18.86
C MET A 28 13.14 39.25 19.95
N ILE A 29 12.30 39.71 20.89
CA ILE A 29 11.65 38.85 21.89
C ILE A 29 10.71 37.85 21.21
N PHE A 30 9.87 38.31 20.29
CA PHE A 30 8.94 37.44 19.56
C PHE A 30 9.67 36.37 18.75
N LEU A 31 10.76 36.75 18.07
CA LEU A 31 11.58 35.84 17.29
C LEU A 31 12.29 34.82 18.20
N SER A 32 12.80 35.26 19.35
CA SER A 32 13.44 34.39 20.33
C SER A 32 12.46 33.36 20.90
N VAL A 33 11.26 33.78 21.31
CA VAL A 33 10.23 32.88 21.83
C VAL A 33 9.76 31.91 20.74
N SER A 34 9.55 32.38 19.51
CA SER A 34 9.16 31.53 18.38
C SER A 34 10.25 30.51 18.04
N PHE A 35 11.52 30.91 18.13
CA PHE A 35 12.65 30.02 17.89
C PHE A 35 12.72 28.91 18.95
N VAL A 36 12.60 29.25 20.23
CA VAL A 36 12.53 28.26 21.32
C VAL A 36 11.33 27.32 21.14
N GLY A 37 10.16 27.86 20.78
CA GLY A 37 8.98 27.06 20.46
C GLY A 37 9.20 26.09 19.29
N SER A 38 9.87 26.55 18.23
CA SER A 38 10.23 25.72 17.07
C SER A 38 11.20 24.59 17.43
N LEU A 39 12.19 24.86 18.30
CA LEU A 39 13.11 23.83 18.81
C LEU A 39 12.36 22.77 19.62
N ILE A 40 11.46 23.18 20.52
CA ILE A 40 10.65 22.27 21.32
C ILE A 40 9.72 21.45 20.41
N GLN A 41 9.10 22.09 19.42
CA GLN A 41 8.26 21.40 18.43
C GLN A 41 9.10 20.39 17.62
N GLY A 42 10.33 20.73 17.22
CA GLY A 42 11.22 19.82 16.50
C GLY A 42 11.66 18.60 17.31
N ILE A 43 11.79 18.73 18.64
CA ILE A 43 12.16 17.63 19.54
C ILE A 43 10.94 16.77 19.92
N PHE A 44 9.79 17.41 20.19
CA PHE A 44 8.60 16.74 20.74
C PHE A 44 7.62 16.23 19.68
N PHE A 45 7.59 16.88 18.51
CA PHE A 45 6.91 16.39 17.32
C PHE A 45 7.95 15.91 16.31
N PRO A 46 8.50 14.68 16.46
CA PRO A 46 9.24 14.08 15.37
C PRO A 46 8.26 14.00 14.19
N SER A 47 8.49 14.83 13.18
CA SER A 47 7.64 14.84 11.99
C SER A 47 7.85 13.50 11.31
N ASN A 48 6.98 12.53 11.62
CA ASN A 48 6.86 11.23 10.95
C ASN A 48 6.54 11.35 9.44
N SER A 49 6.65 12.56 8.89
CA SER A 49 6.48 12.92 7.49
C SER A 49 7.80 13.13 6.75
N LEU A 50 8.97 13.06 7.41
CA LEU A 50 10.21 13.46 6.74
C LEU A 50 10.58 12.57 5.55
N PHE A 51 10.17 11.30 5.49
CA PHE A 51 10.22 10.50 4.26
C PHE A 51 9.19 9.36 4.31
N LYS A 52 7.89 9.67 4.26
CA LYS A 52 6.87 8.68 3.84
C LYS A 52 6.72 8.66 2.32
N ILE A 53 7.84 8.70 1.60
CA ILE A 53 7.83 8.18 0.23
C ILE A 53 7.76 6.67 0.44
N LYS A 54 6.55 6.10 0.48
CA LYS A 54 6.42 4.66 0.24
C LYS A 54 7.07 4.46 -1.13
N PRO A 55 8.22 3.78 -1.23
CA PRO A 55 8.76 3.49 -2.55
C PRO A 55 7.65 2.75 -3.30
N PRO A 56 7.40 3.08 -4.58
CA PRO A 56 6.48 2.28 -5.37
C PRO A 56 6.94 0.84 -5.24
N VAL A 57 5.99 -0.07 -5.04
CA VAL A 57 6.27 -1.50 -5.09
C VAL A 57 6.88 -1.78 -6.46
N LEU A 58 8.20 -1.81 -6.52
CA LEU A 58 8.94 -2.30 -7.67
C LEU A 58 8.51 -3.74 -7.83
N TYR A 59 8.27 -4.15 -9.09
CA TYR A 59 7.77 -5.46 -9.47
C TYR A 59 8.48 -6.55 -8.66
N ASN A 60 7.83 -6.99 -7.59
CA ASN A 60 8.38 -7.99 -6.72
C ASN A 60 7.97 -9.32 -7.30
N LYS A 61 8.89 -9.96 -8.01
CA LYS A 61 8.65 -11.26 -8.67
C LYS A 61 8.01 -12.25 -7.68
N SER A 62 8.40 -12.22 -6.40
CA SER A 62 7.83 -13.10 -5.37
C SER A 62 6.37 -12.81 -5.02
N ALA A 63 5.90 -11.55 -5.09
CA ALA A 63 4.49 -11.23 -4.87
C ALA A 63 3.61 -11.68 -6.05
N VAL A 64 4.13 -11.65 -7.28
CA VAL A 64 3.45 -12.21 -8.45
C VAL A 64 3.44 -13.74 -8.38
N HIS A 65 4.56 -14.36 -8.00
CA HIS A 65 4.66 -15.81 -7.81
C HIS A 65 3.70 -16.31 -6.71
N GLN A 66 3.58 -15.59 -5.60
CA GLN A 66 2.66 -15.95 -4.52
C GLN A 66 1.19 -15.91 -4.98
N ASN A 67 0.80 -14.93 -5.80
CA ASN A 67 -0.55 -14.88 -6.36
C ASN A 67 -0.78 -15.97 -7.41
N SER A 68 0.23 -16.32 -8.22
CA SER A 68 0.12 -17.43 -9.15
C SER A 68 0.04 -18.78 -8.45
N ASP A 69 0.79 -18.98 -7.36
CA ASP A 69 0.75 -20.22 -6.58
C ASP A 69 -0.61 -20.42 -5.91
N VAL A 70 -1.15 -19.38 -5.25
CA VAL A 70 -2.50 -19.44 -4.67
C VAL A 70 -3.57 -19.74 -5.74
N LYS A 71 -3.43 -19.18 -6.94
CA LYS A 71 -4.34 -19.46 -8.05
C LYS A 71 -4.20 -20.90 -8.55
N ARG A 72 -2.97 -21.41 -8.67
CA ARG A 72 -2.70 -22.78 -9.11
C ARG A 72 -3.18 -23.83 -8.10
N ASP A 73 -2.99 -23.59 -6.81
CA ASP A 73 -3.48 -24.47 -5.75
C ASP A 73 -5.00 -24.59 -5.82
N LYS A 74 -5.70 -23.47 -6.04
CA LYS A 74 -7.16 -23.45 -6.23
C LYS A 74 -7.62 -24.17 -7.49
N GLU A 75 -6.88 -24.05 -8.60
CA GLU A 75 -7.17 -24.79 -9.84
C GLU A 75 -6.93 -26.30 -9.66
N MET A 76 -5.89 -26.70 -8.93
CA MET A 76 -5.64 -28.10 -8.56
C MET A 76 -6.74 -28.67 -7.67
N GLU A 77 -7.20 -27.92 -6.67
CA GLU A 77 -8.28 -28.33 -5.77
C GLU A 77 -9.58 -28.60 -6.56
N ASN A 78 -9.95 -27.72 -7.48
CA ASN A 78 -11.13 -27.89 -8.32
C ASN A 78 -11.04 -29.14 -9.21
N ILE A 79 -9.87 -29.42 -9.79
CA ILE A 79 -9.66 -30.64 -10.59
C ILE A 79 -9.83 -31.90 -9.72
N VAL A 80 -9.32 -31.90 -8.49
CA VAL A 80 -9.47 -33.02 -7.55
C VAL A 80 -10.93 -33.23 -7.17
N GLU A 81 -11.68 -32.15 -6.98
CA GLU A 81 -13.11 -32.22 -6.69
C GLU A 81 -13.90 -32.82 -7.86
N GLU A 82 -13.64 -32.38 -9.10
CA GLU A 82 -14.25 -32.97 -10.30
C GLU A 82 -13.92 -34.46 -10.45
N LEU A 83 -12.65 -34.84 -10.27
CA LEU A 83 -12.22 -36.24 -10.32
C LEU A 83 -12.87 -37.09 -9.23
N LYS A 84 -13.11 -36.54 -8.04
CA LYS A 84 -13.84 -37.22 -6.96
C LYS A 84 -15.31 -37.47 -7.34
N GLY A 85 -15.95 -36.50 -8.00
CA GLY A 85 -17.30 -36.67 -8.55
C GLY A 85 -17.37 -37.79 -9.60
N LEU A 86 -16.38 -37.84 -10.50
CA LEU A 86 -16.28 -38.90 -11.51
C LEU A 86 -15.97 -40.27 -10.88
N LYS A 87 -15.21 -40.32 -9.78
CA LYS A 87 -14.99 -41.54 -9.00
C LYS A 87 -16.29 -42.07 -8.38
N LEU A 88 -17.16 -41.19 -7.87
CA LEU A 88 -18.47 -41.60 -7.36
C LEU A 88 -19.38 -42.17 -8.46
N LYS A 89 -19.33 -41.61 -9.67
CA LYS A 89 -20.06 -42.15 -10.83
C LYS A 89 -19.55 -43.54 -11.24
N ARG A 90 -18.23 -43.76 -11.18
CA ARG A 90 -17.62 -45.10 -11.35
C ARG A 90 -18.15 -46.09 -10.31
N ASP A 91 -18.21 -45.68 -9.05
CA ASP A 91 -18.69 -46.54 -7.96
C ASP A 91 -20.19 -46.90 -8.12
N ARG A 92 -20.96 -46.04 -8.77
CA ARG A 92 -22.36 -46.29 -9.15
C ARG A 92 -22.53 -47.03 -10.48
N ASN A 93 -21.44 -47.39 -11.15
CA ASN A 93 -21.43 -48.03 -12.46
C ASN A 93 -22.07 -47.19 -13.60
N GLU A 94 -22.14 -45.87 -13.43
CA GLU A 94 -22.76 -44.90 -14.37
C GLU A 94 -21.72 -44.20 -15.27
N LEU A 95 -20.47 -44.69 -15.28
CA LEU A 95 -19.37 -44.07 -16.00
C LEU A 95 -19.53 -44.24 -17.50
N ARG A 96 -19.59 -43.13 -18.26
CA ARG A 96 -19.67 -43.17 -19.72
C ARG A 96 -18.29 -42.98 -20.38
N LYS A 97 -18.18 -43.31 -21.66
CA LYS A 97 -16.91 -43.15 -22.42
C LYS A 97 -16.47 -41.69 -22.51
N GLU A 98 -17.42 -40.75 -22.51
CA GLU A 98 -17.16 -39.31 -22.47
C GLU A 98 -16.53 -38.89 -21.14
N ASP A 99 -16.95 -39.53 -20.03
CA ASP A 99 -16.36 -39.29 -18.71
C ASP A 99 -14.90 -39.79 -18.66
N SER A 100 -14.57 -40.89 -19.34
CA SER A 100 -13.18 -41.39 -19.42
C SER A 100 -12.23 -40.39 -20.09
N LEU A 101 -12.66 -39.78 -21.21
CA LEU A 101 -11.89 -38.71 -21.87
C LEU A 101 -11.72 -37.48 -20.96
N ARG A 102 -12.77 -37.14 -20.20
CA ARG A 102 -12.73 -36.03 -19.24
C ARG A 102 -11.76 -36.32 -18.08
N ILE A 103 -11.72 -37.56 -17.57
CA ILE A 103 -10.77 -37.97 -16.53
C ILE A 103 -9.34 -37.83 -17.02
N GLU A 104 -9.04 -38.31 -18.23
CA GLU A 104 -7.69 -38.21 -18.80
C GLU A 104 -7.26 -36.75 -19.00
N TYR A 105 -8.16 -35.92 -19.52
CA TYR A 105 -7.92 -34.48 -19.65
C TYR A 105 -7.66 -33.79 -18.31
N LEU A 106 -8.51 -34.02 -17.31
CA LEU A 106 -8.38 -33.46 -15.96
C LEU A 106 -7.08 -33.90 -15.30
N TYR A 107 -6.73 -35.18 -15.44
CA TYR A 107 -5.50 -35.73 -14.89
C TYR A 107 -4.24 -35.14 -15.55
N SER A 108 -4.26 -34.98 -16.88
CA SER A 108 -3.17 -34.31 -17.61
C SER A 108 -2.99 -32.86 -17.16
N GLN A 109 -4.08 -32.12 -16.96
CA GLN A 109 -4.04 -30.74 -16.47
C GLN A 109 -3.48 -30.66 -15.04
N TYR A 110 -3.91 -31.56 -14.17
CA TYR A 110 -3.36 -31.66 -12.80
C TYR A 110 -1.85 -31.92 -12.81
N GLN A 111 -1.36 -32.84 -13.65
CA GLN A 111 0.06 -33.12 -13.77
C GLN A 111 0.86 -31.92 -14.30
N LYS A 112 0.32 -31.15 -15.25
CA LYS A 112 0.95 -29.92 -15.75
C LYS A 112 1.04 -28.85 -14.66
N LEU A 113 -0.02 -28.65 -13.89
CA LEU A 113 -0.04 -27.70 -12.78
C LEU A 113 0.95 -28.10 -11.68
N LYS A 114 1.03 -29.39 -11.35
CA LYS A 114 1.98 -29.94 -10.38
C LYS A 114 3.44 -29.78 -10.84
N ASN A 115 3.75 -30.16 -12.08
CA ASN A 115 5.13 -30.16 -12.58
C ASN A 115 5.66 -28.74 -12.82
N SER A 116 4.81 -27.83 -13.29
CA SER A 116 5.19 -26.41 -13.44
C SER A 116 5.58 -25.76 -12.11
N GLY A 117 5.10 -26.27 -10.97
CA GLY A 117 5.45 -25.75 -9.65
C GLY A 117 6.79 -26.22 -9.12
N SER A 118 7.25 -27.40 -9.55
CA SER A 118 8.55 -27.94 -9.17
C SER A 118 9.73 -27.37 -9.96
N THR A 119 9.50 -26.83 -11.17
CA THR A 119 10.57 -26.29 -12.03
C THR A 119 10.84 -24.80 -11.82
N GLU A 120 9.89 -24.04 -11.27
CA GLU A 120 10.06 -22.60 -10.99
C GLU A 120 10.74 -22.31 -9.64
N SER A 121 11.00 -23.33 -8.79
CA SER A 121 11.63 -23.17 -7.47
C SER A 121 13.15 -23.42 -7.44
N ASN A 122 13.83 -23.51 -8.60
CA ASN A 122 15.29 -23.63 -8.72
C ASN A 122 15.91 -22.39 -9.35
#